data_AF-A0A9W7BBZ9-F1
#
_entry.id   AF-A0A9W7BBZ9-F1
#
_cell.length_a   1.000
_cell.length_b   1.000
_cell.length_c   1.000
_cell.angle_alpha   90.00
_cell.angle_beta   90.00
_cell.angle_gamma   90.00
#
_symmetry.space_group_name_H-M   'P 1'
#
loop_
_entity.id
_entity.type
_entity.pdbx_description
1 polymer ?
#
loop_
_entity_poly.entity_id
_entity_poly.type
_entity_poly.pdbx_seq_one_letter_code
_entity_poly.pdbx_strand_id
1 'polypeptide(L)'
;MLLASEFCKSDGEGEQYRRQAFGRIVMPEQKVNVQFASNDPGEFLEAALKAQKLGAAAVDLNLGCPQRRAKEHHYGAYMTDRVDWQLCCDVISRASSNERLTIPVTVKIRLQKTLEETVEFATMLRNSGASLIAVHGRHRGSEDRRRDGSADLDAIAAVVDALKPFPVLTNGNVRSPEDVTNNLKYTKAAGIMVAEELLRDPALFARAGARADGEAEVPQRGVELVEEYCRVCESCGLKLDDGSRNGKNGNQIRGAAGEGEEDFERFSVWWTNAESVKGHLKNMLSLGTKGGSKGDLTSRRTFKKAEGADGAIHAFRRRFSINK
;
A
#
# COMPACT_ATOMS: atom_id res chain seq x y z
N MET A 1 -5.63 -5.82 -3.15
CA MET A 1 -6.69 -5.54 -4.14
C MET A 1 -7.85 -6.45 -3.83
N LEU A 2 -9.08 -5.96 -3.94
CA LEU A 2 -10.31 -6.71 -3.68
C LEU A 2 -10.89 -7.23 -5.00
N LEU A 3 -11.60 -8.35 -4.98
CA LEU A 3 -12.32 -8.86 -6.15
C LEU A 3 -13.69 -8.18 -6.22
N ALA A 4 -14.00 -7.52 -7.34
CA ALA A 4 -15.29 -6.84 -7.48
C ALA A 4 -16.45 -7.85 -7.44
N SER A 5 -16.32 -8.99 -8.12
CA SER A 5 -17.32 -10.06 -8.14
C SER A 5 -17.73 -10.51 -6.73
N GLU A 6 -16.75 -10.84 -5.87
CA GLU A 6 -16.98 -11.22 -4.48
C GLU A 6 -17.56 -10.06 -3.65
N PHE A 7 -17.07 -8.85 -3.89
CA PHE A 7 -17.55 -7.66 -3.20
C PHE A 7 -19.01 -7.32 -3.53
N CYS A 8 -19.47 -7.69 -4.72
CA CYS A 8 -20.82 -7.48 -5.21
C CYS A 8 -21.83 -8.52 -4.71
N LYS A 9 -21.42 -9.69 -4.23
CA LYS A 9 -22.37 -10.69 -3.73
C LYS A 9 -23.26 -10.13 -2.61
N SER A 10 -24.57 -10.36 -2.71
CA SER A 10 -25.57 -9.89 -1.74
C SER A 10 -25.88 -10.91 -0.64
N ASP A 11 -25.30 -12.11 -0.73
CA ASP A 11 -25.40 -13.16 0.27
C ASP A 11 -24.47 -12.92 1.48
N GLY A 12 -24.53 -13.84 2.44
CA GLY A 12 -23.69 -13.80 3.64
C GLY A 12 -22.19 -13.90 3.33
N GLU A 13 -21.79 -14.55 2.23
CA GLU A 13 -20.40 -14.61 1.79
C GLU A 13 -19.90 -13.24 1.34
N GLY A 14 -20.69 -12.52 0.54
CA GLY A 14 -20.37 -11.16 0.13
C GLY A 14 -20.33 -10.18 1.30
N GLU A 15 -21.23 -10.33 2.27
CA GLU A 15 -21.19 -9.54 3.50
C GLU A 15 -19.93 -9.82 4.32
N GLN A 16 -19.58 -11.09 4.49
CA GLN A 16 -18.35 -11.50 5.16
C GLN A 16 -17.12 -10.98 4.43
N TYR A 17 -17.08 -11.08 3.10
CA TYR A 17 -15.98 -10.57 2.28
C TYR A 17 -15.79 -9.07 2.46
N ARG A 18 -16.88 -8.29 2.40
CA ARG A 18 -16.84 -6.85 2.69
C ARG A 18 -16.36 -6.58 4.11
N ARG A 19 -16.84 -7.34 5.10
CA ARG A 19 -16.41 -7.19 6.49
C ARG A 19 -14.94 -7.55 6.70
N GLN A 20 -14.39 -8.51 5.97
CA GLN A 20 -12.96 -8.83 6.06
C GLN A 20 -12.11 -7.78 5.33
N ALA A 21 -12.60 -7.28 4.19
CA ALA A 21 -11.91 -6.29 3.38
C ALA A 21 -11.94 -4.87 3.96
N PHE A 22 -13.04 -4.48 4.61
CA PHE A 22 -13.26 -3.15 5.21
C PHE A 22 -13.28 -3.16 6.74
N GLY A 23 -13.71 -4.26 7.36
CA GLY A 23 -14.11 -4.29 8.76
C GLY A 23 -12.93 -4.31 9.70
N ARG A 24 -12.91 -3.26 10.53
CA ARG A 24 -11.98 -2.88 11.62
C ARG A 24 -10.80 -1.98 11.26
N ILE A 25 -10.40 -1.88 9.99
CA ILE A 25 -9.20 -1.10 9.60
C ILE A 25 -9.54 0.32 9.15
N VAL A 26 -10.78 0.58 8.72
CA VAL A 26 -11.20 1.94 8.41
C VAL A 26 -11.46 2.66 9.73
N MET A 27 -10.42 3.31 10.24
CA MET A 27 -10.55 4.35 11.25
C MET A 27 -11.56 5.38 10.71
N PRO A 28 -12.64 5.70 11.43
CA PRO A 28 -13.71 6.58 10.96
C PRO A 28 -13.21 7.93 10.40
N GLU A 29 -12.05 8.38 10.85
CA GLU A 29 -11.41 9.63 10.43
C GLU A 29 -10.54 9.54 9.15
N GLN A 30 -10.17 8.35 8.67
CA GLN A 30 -9.26 8.21 7.52
C GLN A 30 -9.98 7.71 6.25
N LYS A 31 -10.03 8.57 5.23
CA LYS A 31 -10.57 8.20 3.92
C LYS A 31 -9.54 7.34 3.15
N VAL A 32 -9.92 6.11 2.80
CA VAL A 32 -9.07 5.17 2.06
C VAL A 32 -9.53 5.04 0.60
N ASN A 33 -8.58 4.80 -0.31
CA ASN A 33 -8.88 4.45 -1.69
C ASN A 33 -9.02 2.92 -1.79
N VAL A 34 -10.09 2.45 -2.42
CA VAL A 34 -10.41 1.02 -2.49
C VAL A 34 -10.09 0.50 -3.87
N GLN A 35 -9.10 -0.38 -3.96
CA GLN A 35 -8.64 -0.92 -5.23
C GLN A 35 -9.29 -2.27 -5.53
N PHE A 36 -9.97 -2.36 -6.68
CA PHE A 36 -10.61 -3.56 -7.19
C PHE A 36 -9.84 -4.19 -8.35
N ALA A 37 -9.93 -5.51 -8.45
CA ALA A 37 -9.67 -6.27 -9.65
C ALA A 37 -11.03 -6.69 -10.23
N SER A 38 -11.24 -6.35 -11.50
CA SER A 38 -12.46 -6.65 -12.25
C SER A 38 -12.19 -6.54 -13.73
N ASN A 39 -12.85 -7.37 -14.51
CA ASN A 39 -12.90 -7.32 -15.97
C ASN A 39 -14.34 -7.17 -16.49
N ASP A 40 -15.28 -6.83 -15.62
CA ASP A 40 -16.69 -6.60 -15.96
C ASP A 40 -17.11 -5.17 -15.57
N PRO A 41 -17.57 -4.34 -16.52
CA PRO A 41 -17.96 -2.96 -16.23
C PRO A 41 -19.12 -2.83 -15.23
N GLY A 42 -20.04 -3.81 -15.20
CA GLY A 42 -21.16 -3.84 -14.27
C GLY A 42 -20.72 -4.17 -12.85
N GLU A 43 -19.91 -5.21 -12.68
CA GLU A 43 -19.36 -5.61 -11.39
C GLU A 43 -18.50 -4.51 -10.78
N PHE A 44 -17.62 -3.88 -11.56
CA PHE A 44 -16.78 -2.78 -11.07
C PHE A 44 -17.63 -1.59 -10.60
N LEU A 45 -18.66 -1.20 -11.36
CA LEU A 45 -19.58 -0.13 -10.96
C LEU A 45 -20.35 -0.50 -9.68
N GLU A 46 -20.89 -1.72 -9.57
CA GLU A 46 -21.61 -2.12 -8.37
C GLU A 46 -20.68 -2.14 -7.14
N ALA A 47 -19.47 -2.68 -7.29
CA ALA A 47 -18.48 -2.70 -6.23
C ALA A 47 -18.10 -1.28 -5.79
N ALA A 48 -17.94 -0.37 -6.76
CA ALA A 48 -17.65 1.03 -6.51
C ALA A 48 -18.77 1.73 -5.70
N LEU A 49 -20.04 1.50 -6.08
CA LEU A 49 -21.19 2.06 -5.35
C LEU A 49 -21.29 1.51 -3.93
N LYS A 50 -20.95 0.23 -3.71
CA LYS A 50 -20.88 -0.36 -2.37
C LYS A 50 -19.72 0.22 -1.56
N ALA A 51 -18.55 0.39 -2.15
CA ALA A 51 -17.38 0.99 -1.50
C ALA A 51 -17.64 2.45 -1.09
N GLN A 52 -18.31 3.24 -1.95
CA GLN A 52 -18.74 4.59 -1.63
C GLN A 52 -19.64 4.63 -0.38
N LYS A 53 -20.63 3.75 -0.30
CA LYS A 53 -21.52 3.64 0.87
C LYS A 53 -20.78 3.27 2.16
N LEU A 54 -19.66 2.55 2.02
CA LEU A 54 -18.78 2.19 3.12
C LEU A 54 -17.72 3.27 3.43
N GLY A 55 -17.77 4.43 2.78
CA GLY A 55 -16.90 5.57 3.08
C GLY A 55 -15.60 5.66 2.28
N ALA A 56 -15.46 4.91 1.19
CA ALA A 56 -14.29 5.01 0.31
C ALA A 56 -14.11 6.45 -0.22
N ALA A 57 -12.87 6.94 -0.26
CA ALA A 57 -12.54 8.26 -0.81
C ALA A 57 -12.54 8.25 -2.35
N ALA A 58 -12.15 7.11 -2.92
CA ALA A 58 -12.01 6.84 -4.33
C ALA A 58 -12.05 5.33 -4.55
N VAL A 59 -12.30 4.92 -5.79
CA VAL A 59 -12.20 3.53 -6.24
C VAL A 59 -11.13 3.42 -7.29
N ASP A 60 -10.29 2.39 -7.21
CA ASP A 60 -9.15 2.22 -8.10
C ASP A 60 -9.26 0.92 -8.89
N LEU A 61 -9.10 0.97 -10.22
CA LEU A 61 -9.00 -0.24 -11.04
C LEU A 61 -7.54 -0.72 -11.08
N ASN A 62 -7.31 -1.94 -10.60
CA ASN A 62 -6.00 -2.58 -10.70
C ASN A 62 -5.75 -3.09 -12.12
N LEU A 63 -4.74 -2.53 -12.77
CA LEU A 63 -4.22 -2.94 -14.08
C LEU A 63 -2.72 -3.28 -14.00
N GLY A 64 -2.27 -3.78 -12.84
CA GLY A 64 -0.85 -3.93 -12.54
C GLY A 64 -0.43 -5.19 -11.79
N CYS A 65 -1.37 -6.00 -11.29
CA CYS A 65 -1.08 -7.23 -10.57
C CYS A 65 -0.67 -8.37 -11.54
N PRO A 66 0.54 -8.94 -11.44
CA PRO A 66 1.00 -10.04 -12.30
C PRO A 66 0.85 -11.43 -11.65
N GLN A 67 0.02 -11.57 -10.60
CA GLN A 67 -0.10 -12.83 -9.86
C GLN A 67 -0.89 -13.88 -10.63
N ARG A 68 -0.67 -15.17 -10.32
CA ARG A 68 -1.34 -16.30 -10.98
C ARG A 68 -2.87 -16.18 -10.96
N ARG A 69 -3.46 -15.82 -9.82
CA ARG A 69 -4.91 -15.63 -9.71
C ARG A 69 -5.43 -14.55 -10.67
N ALA A 70 -4.66 -13.49 -10.90
CA ALA A 70 -4.99 -12.46 -11.88
C ALA A 70 -4.91 -12.96 -13.31
N LYS A 71 -4.00 -13.90 -13.59
CA LYS A 71 -3.93 -14.61 -14.87
C LYS A 71 -5.13 -15.51 -15.08
N GLU A 72 -5.44 -16.35 -14.09
CA GLU A 72 -6.50 -17.36 -14.15
C GLU A 72 -7.88 -16.75 -14.41
N HIS A 73 -8.15 -15.59 -13.83
CA HIS A 73 -9.44 -14.91 -13.94
C HIS A 73 -9.42 -13.66 -14.86
N HIS A 74 -8.33 -13.45 -15.59
CA HIS A 74 -8.17 -12.38 -16.59
C HIS A 74 -8.47 -10.97 -16.06
N TYR A 75 -7.79 -10.56 -14.99
CA TYR A 75 -7.80 -9.18 -14.48
C TYR A 75 -6.39 -8.67 -14.17
N GLY A 76 -6.24 -7.44 -13.68
CA GLY A 76 -4.93 -6.90 -13.31
C GLY A 76 -4.06 -6.66 -14.53
N ALA A 77 -2.78 -7.08 -14.49
CA ALA A 77 -1.84 -6.87 -15.60
C ALA A 77 -2.16 -7.72 -16.85
N TYR A 78 -3.14 -8.62 -16.78
CA TYR A 78 -3.55 -9.46 -17.91
C TYR A 78 -4.64 -8.81 -18.78
N MET A 79 -5.34 -7.79 -18.26
CA MET A 79 -6.24 -6.94 -19.05
C MET A 79 -5.53 -5.83 -19.82
N THR A 80 -4.21 -5.72 -19.71
CA THR A 80 -3.46 -4.63 -20.35
C THR A 80 -2.82 -5.05 -21.67
N ASP A 81 -3.09 -6.26 -22.16
CA ASP A 81 -2.72 -6.61 -23.53
C ASP A 81 -3.60 -5.79 -24.50
N ARG A 82 -3.06 -5.42 -25.66
CA ARG A 82 -3.70 -4.44 -26.57
C ARG A 82 -5.11 -4.83 -27.02
N VAL A 83 -5.43 -6.12 -27.04
CA VAL A 83 -6.76 -6.65 -27.34
C VAL A 83 -7.81 -6.26 -26.29
N ASP A 84 -7.41 -6.02 -25.04
CA ASP A 84 -8.27 -5.74 -23.89
C ASP A 84 -8.29 -4.26 -23.49
N TRP A 85 -7.60 -3.37 -24.22
CA TRP A 85 -7.56 -1.95 -23.87
C TRP A 85 -8.94 -1.30 -23.92
N GLN A 86 -9.79 -1.69 -24.87
CA GLN A 86 -11.17 -1.21 -24.93
C GLN A 86 -11.97 -1.67 -23.71
N LEU A 87 -11.78 -2.93 -23.25
CA LEU A 87 -12.43 -3.42 -22.04
C LEU A 87 -12.03 -2.59 -20.81
N CYS A 88 -10.75 -2.23 -20.66
CA CYS A 88 -10.31 -1.33 -19.59
C CYS A 88 -11.03 0.02 -19.64
N CYS A 89 -11.18 0.58 -20.85
CA CYS A 89 -11.90 1.84 -21.07
C CYS A 89 -13.39 1.71 -20.72
N ASP A 90 -14.02 0.61 -21.08
CA ASP A 90 -15.43 0.33 -20.81
C ASP A 90 -15.69 0.19 -19.29
N VAL A 91 -14.80 -0.49 -18.56
CA VAL A 91 -14.88 -0.61 -17.10
C VAL A 91 -14.80 0.77 -16.42
N ILE A 92 -13.84 1.60 -16.83
CA ILE A 92 -13.64 2.94 -16.25
C ILE A 92 -14.82 3.84 -16.61
N SER A 93 -15.19 3.92 -17.88
CA SER A 93 -16.26 4.79 -18.37
C SER A 93 -17.61 4.43 -17.78
N ARG A 94 -17.91 3.14 -17.60
CA ARG A 94 -19.15 2.69 -16.96
C ARG A 94 -19.29 3.19 -15.53
N ALA A 95 -18.19 3.22 -14.77
CA ALA A 95 -18.19 3.72 -13.41
C ALA A 95 -18.15 5.25 -13.35
N SER A 96 -17.24 5.88 -14.09
CA SER A 96 -17.00 7.34 -14.04
C SER A 96 -18.16 8.16 -14.60
N SER A 97 -18.93 7.62 -15.54
CA SER A 97 -20.13 8.27 -16.10
C SER A 97 -21.40 8.01 -15.29
N ASN A 98 -21.35 7.19 -14.23
CA ASN A 98 -22.54 6.88 -13.45
C ASN A 98 -22.84 7.99 -12.43
N GLU A 99 -23.98 8.65 -12.59
CA GLU A 99 -24.41 9.77 -11.72
C GLU A 99 -24.53 9.41 -10.23
N ARG A 100 -24.67 8.12 -9.87
CA ARG A 100 -24.74 7.68 -8.47
C ARG A 100 -23.38 7.53 -7.81
N LEU A 101 -22.29 7.48 -8.59
CA LEU A 101 -20.93 7.40 -8.10
C LEU A 101 -20.35 8.82 -8.05
N THR A 102 -20.22 9.37 -6.85
CA THR A 102 -19.73 10.73 -6.60
C THR A 102 -18.25 10.78 -6.26
N ILE A 103 -17.63 9.63 -5.97
CA ILE A 103 -16.20 9.50 -5.69
C ILE A 103 -15.42 9.22 -6.98
N PRO A 104 -14.16 9.69 -7.10
CA PRO A 104 -13.39 9.52 -8.32
C PRO A 104 -13.01 8.05 -8.58
N VAL A 105 -12.92 7.72 -9.88
CA VAL A 105 -12.33 6.48 -10.37
C VAL A 105 -10.87 6.73 -10.71
N THR A 106 -9.95 6.02 -10.07
CA THR A 106 -8.52 6.06 -10.36
C THR A 106 -8.06 4.72 -10.96
N VAL A 107 -6.86 4.68 -11.52
CA VAL A 107 -6.31 3.44 -12.07
C VAL A 107 -4.84 3.28 -11.74
N LYS A 108 -4.39 2.03 -11.57
CA LYS A 108 -2.98 1.71 -11.37
C LYS A 108 -2.46 0.78 -12.46
N ILE A 109 -1.47 1.25 -13.22
CA ILE A 109 -0.87 0.51 -14.34
C ILE A 109 0.60 0.15 -14.09
N ARG A 110 1.13 -0.69 -14.99
CA ARG A 110 2.56 -0.95 -15.24
C ARG A 110 2.92 -0.43 -16.64
N LEU A 111 4.22 -0.43 -16.96
CA LEU A 111 4.69 -0.10 -18.31
C LEU A 111 4.23 -1.17 -19.33
N GLN A 112 3.85 -0.71 -20.52
CA GLN A 112 3.55 -1.55 -21.70
C GLN A 112 4.86 -1.98 -22.39
N LYS A 113 4.80 -2.66 -23.55
CA LYS A 113 6.03 -3.17 -24.19
C LYS A 113 6.93 -2.03 -24.65
N THR A 114 6.35 -0.92 -25.08
CA THR A 114 7.08 0.31 -25.42
C THR A 114 6.59 1.51 -24.64
N LEU A 115 7.36 2.60 -24.68
CA LEU A 115 6.97 3.86 -24.08
C LEU A 115 5.75 4.46 -24.79
N GLU A 116 5.71 4.38 -26.11
CA GLU A 116 4.62 4.86 -26.94
C GLU A 116 3.32 4.15 -26.58
N GLU A 117 3.35 2.81 -26.47
CA GLU A 117 2.19 2.03 -26.02
C GLU A 117 1.77 2.42 -24.59
N THR A 118 2.73 2.72 -23.71
CA THR A 118 2.43 3.13 -22.32
C THR A 118 1.70 4.47 -22.30
N VAL A 119 2.17 5.44 -23.10
CA VAL A 119 1.54 6.76 -23.22
C VAL A 119 0.17 6.67 -23.91
N GLU A 120 0.05 5.88 -24.98
CA GLU A 120 -1.21 5.62 -25.69
C GLU A 120 -2.25 5.03 -24.72
N PHE A 121 -1.87 3.97 -23.99
CA PHE A 121 -2.75 3.32 -23.03
C PHE A 121 -3.18 4.28 -21.92
N ALA A 122 -2.22 4.98 -21.28
CA ALA A 122 -2.53 5.94 -20.22
C ALA A 122 -3.46 7.07 -20.71
N THR A 123 -3.30 7.52 -21.96
CA THR A 123 -4.17 8.52 -22.59
C THR A 123 -5.59 7.99 -22.79
N MET A 124 -5.75 6.74 -23.22
CA MET A 124 -7.06 6.10 -23.35
C MET A 124 -7.78 5.98 -22.00
N LEU A 125 -7.07 5.57 -20.94
CA LEU A 125 -7.64 5.45 -19.59
C LEU A 125 -8.10 6.81 -19.05
N ARG A 126 -7.28 7.88 -19.24
CA ARG A 126 -7.66 9.26 -18.91
C ARG A 126 -8.94 9.66 -19.64
N ASN A 127 -8.99 9.47 -20.96
CA ASN A 127 -10.13 9.88 -21.79
C ASN A 127 -11.41 9.09 -21.46
N SER A 128 -11.27 7.91 -20.86
CA SER A 128 -12.39 7.09 -20.36
C SER A 128 -12.95 7.57 -19.02
N GLY A 129 -12.37 8.62 -18.42
CA GLY A 129 -12.85 9.23 -17.18
C GLY A 129 -12.09 8.81 -15.92
N ALA A 130 -10.92 8.16 -16.06
CA ALA A 130 -10.02 8.03 -14.92
C ALA A 130 -9.62 9.43 -14.43
N SER A 131 -9.66 9.66 -13.12
CA SER A 131 -9.34 10.96 -12.50
C SER A 131 -7.88 11.07 -12.07
N LEU A 132 -7.16 9.94 -11.96
CA LEU A 132 -5.74 9.86 -11.62
C LEU A 132 -5.19 8.50 -12.08
N ILE A 133 -3.94 8.49 -12.59
CA ILE A 133 -3.22 7.26 -12.98
C ILE A 133 -1.97 7.09 -12.12
N ALA A 134 -1.84 5.96 -11.43
CA ALA A 134 -0.61 5.58 -10.76
C ALA A 134 0.21 4.63 -11.65
N VAL A 135 1.43 5.03 -12.01
CA VAL A 135 2.30 4.28 -12.92
C VAL A 135 3.41 3.59 -12.14
N HIS A 136 3.41 2.26 -12.12
CA HIS A 136 4.59 1.51 -11.72
C HIS A 136 5.59 1.50 -12.86
N GLY A 137 6.78 2.07 -12.66
CA GLY A 137 7.86 2.13 -13.66
C GLY A 137 8.49 0.79 -14.02
N ARG A 138 7.76 -0.33 -13.90
CA ARG A 138 8.23 -1.64 -14.34
C ARG A 138 7.21 -2.24 -15.29
N HIS A 139 7.69 -2.99 -16.27
CA HIS A 139 6.86 -3.83 -17.11
C HIS A 139 6.15 -4.92 -16.29
N ARG A 140 5.21 -5.63 -16.93
CA ARG A 140 4.63 -6.86 -16.40
C ARG A 140 5.74 -7.92 -16.23
N GLY A 141 6.17 -8.14 -15.00
CA GLY A 141 7.04 -9.27 -14.64
C GLY A 141 6.27 -10.59 -14.61
N SER A 142 6.98 -11.72 -14.49
CA SER A 142 6.36 -13.01 -14.17
C SER A 142 5.97 -13.09 -12.69
N GLU A 143 5.22 -14.14 -12.33
CA GLU A 143 4.83 -14.40 -10.93
C GLU A 143 6.01 -14.38 -9.95
N ASP A 144 7.15 -14.96 -10.38
CA ASP A 144 8.38 -15.06 -9.59
C ASP A 144 9.30 -13.84 -9.73
N ARG A 145 9.19 -13.08 -10.83
CA ARG A 145 10.03 -11.92 -11.13
C ARG A 145 9.24 -10.62 -11.06
N ARG A 146 8.51 -10.42 -9.96
CA ARG A 146 7.71 -9.19 -9.70
C ARG A 146 8.57 -7.90 -9.67
N ARG A 147 9.88 -8.06 -9.50
CA ARG A 147 10.92 -7.02 -9.38
C ARG A 147 12.05 -7.22 -10.38
N ASP A 148 11.75 -7.57 -11.62
CA ASP A 148 12.79 -7.56 -12.64
C ASP A 148 13.24 -6.12 -12.90
N GLY A 149 14.51 -5.84 -12.62
CA GLY A 149 15.12 -4.52 -12.77
C GLY A 149 14.68 -3.41 -11.80
N SER A 150 15.35 -2.28 -11.95
CA SER A 150 14.95 -1.00 -11.36
C SER A 150 13.70 -0.46 -12.06
N ALA A 151 12.88 0.30 -11.34
CA ALA A 151 11.82 1.07 -12.00
C ALA A 151 12.44 2.12 -12.94
N ASP A 152 11.93 2.18 -14.16
CA ASP A 152 12.24 3.15 -15.19
C ASP A 152 11.49 4.46 -14.88
N LEU A 153 12.22 5.44 -14.36
CA LEU A 153 11.68 6.77 -14.04
C LEU A 153 11.60 7.67 -15.28
N ASP A 154 12.33 7.37 -16.34
CA ASP A 154 12.27 8.10 -17.61
C ASP A 154 10.93 7.86 -18.29
N ALA A 155 10.50 6.60 -18.33
CA ALA A 155 9.18 6.23 -18.83
C ALA A 155 8.05 6.89 -18.03
N ILE A 156 8.17 6.96 -16.69
CA ILE A 156 7.18 7.67 -15.87
C ILE A 156 7.19 9.17 -16.19
N ALA A 157 8.35 9.81 -16.29
CA ALA A 157 8.46 11.23 -16.60
C ALA A 157 7.83 11.57 -17.96
N ALA A 158 8.03 10.71 -18.97
CA ALA A 158 7.41 10.85 -20.28
C ALA A 158 5.88 10.69 -20.24
N VAL A 159 5.36 9.74 -19.45
CA VAL A 159 3.90 9.63 -19.22
C VAL A 159 3.35 10.86 -18.50
N VAL A 160 4.05 11.36 -17.47
CA VAL A 160 3.66 12.61 -16.78
C VAL A 160 3.57 13.76 -17.78
N ASP A 161 4.58 13.94 -18.63
CA ASP A 161 4.63 15.02 -19.62
C ASP A 161 3.50 14.93 -20.65
N ALA A 162 3.29 13.75 -21.23
CA ALA A 162 2.26 13.51 -22.24
C ALA A 162 0.83 13.72 -21.71
N LEU A 163 0.60 13.49 -20.42
CA LEU A 163 -0.74 13.57 -19.83
C LEU A 163 -1.07 14.94 -19.21
N LYS A 164 -0.12 15.87 -19.10
CA LYS A 164 -0.34 17.20 -18.48
C LYS A 164 -1.61 17.88 -19.04
N PRO A 165 -2.42 18.54 -18.20
CA PRO A 165 -2.23 18.76 -16.76
C PRO A 165 -2.77 17.63 -15.85
N PHE A 166 -3.07 16.45 -16.39
CA PHE A 166 -3.68 15.34 -15.64
C PHE A 166 -2.75 14.78 -14.54
N PRO A 167 -3.26 14.46 -13.33
CA PRO A 167 -2.43 13.98 -12.23
C PRO A 167 -1.97 12.52 -12.46
N VAL A 168 -0.66 12.33 -12.45
CA VAL A 168 0.00 11.03 -12.50
C VAL A 168 0.78 10.82 -11.21
N LEU A 169 0.64 9.63 -10.59
CA LEU A 169 1.47 9.21 -9.45
C LEU A 169 2.60 8.30 -9.91
N THR A 170 3.82 8.57 -9.45
CA THR A 170 4.96 7.68 -9.65
C THR A 170 4.96 6.53 -8.65
N ASN A 171 5.33 5.32 -9.06
CA ASN A 171 5.45 4.15 -8.19
C ASN A 171 6.69 3.31 -8.55
N GLY A 172 7.57 3.09 -7.57
CA GLY A 172 8.79 2.28 -7.73
C GLY A 172 10.06 2.97 -7.26
N ASN A 173 11.11 2.19 -6.98
CA ASN A 173 12.44 2.65 -6.55
C ASN A 173 12.48 3.61 -5.35
N VAL A 174 11.61 3.41 -4.35
CA VAL A 174 11.71 4.15 -3.08
C VAL A 174 12.17 3.20 -1.99
N ARG A 175 13.33 3.50 -1.38
CA ARG A 175 13.90 2.78 -0.23
C ARG A 175 14.31 3.71 0.92
N SER A 176 14.21 5.01 0.71
CA SER A 176 14.61 6.03 1.67
C SER A 176 13.75 7.30 1.49
N PRO A 177 13.70 8.18 2.50
CA PRO A 177 13.06 9.49 2.38
C PRO A 177 13.63 10.33 1.22
N GLU A 178 14.95 10.27 0.99
CA GLU A 178 15.61 10.96 -0.12
C GLU A 178 15.08 10.50 -1.50
N ASP A 179 14.81 9.19 -1.64
CA ASP A 179 14.27 8.66 -2.90
C ASP A 179 12.88 9.25 -3.20
N VAL A 180 12.07 9.56 -2.19
CA VAL A 180 10.78 10.22 -2.38
C VAL A 180 10.96 11.59 -3.04
N THR A 181 11.81 12.43 -2.45
CA THR A 181 12.07 13.79 -2.96
C THR A 181 12.72 13.74 -4.34
N ASN A 182 13.72 12.86 -4.54
CA ASN A 182 14.43 12.74 -5.81
C ASN A 182 13.51 12.22 -6.93
N ASN A 183 12.66 11.22 -6.65
CA ASN A 183 11.73 10.67 -7.62
C ASN A 183 10.70 11.72 -8.06
N LEU A 184 10.07 12.43 -7.11
CA LEU A 184 9.13 13.51 -7.43
C LEU A 184 9.80 14.64 -8.21
N LYS A 185 11.00 15.05 -7.81
CA LYS A 185 11.77 16.10 -8.51
C LYS A 185 12.11 15.68 -9.94
N TYR A 186 12.44 14.41 -10.16
CA TYR A 186 12.83 13.86 -11.44
C TYR A 186 11.63 13.70 -12.38
N THR A 187 10.62 12.95 -11.93
CA THR A 187 9.45 12.58 -12.74
C THR A 187 8.46 13.72 -12.94
N LYS A 188 8.48 14.74 -12.06
CA LYS A 188 7.46 15.81 -11.98
C LYS A 188 6.05 15.27 -11.75
N ALA A 189 5.92 14.03 -11.27
CA ALA A 189 4.64 13.43 -10.93
C ALA A 189 3.91 14.26 -9.86
N ALA A 190 2.58 14.25 -9.90
CA ALA A 190 1.73 14.97 -8.96
C ALA A 190 1.83 14.41 -7.52
N GLY A 191 2.33 13.19 -7.38
CA GLY A 191 2.58 12.54 -6.11
C GLY A 191 3.25 11.19 -6.30
N ILE A 192 3.47 10.47 -5.20
CA ILE A 192 4.16 9.19 -5.18
C ILE A 192 3.37 8.14 -4.41
N MET A 193 3.36 6.92 -4.93
CA MET A 193 2.80 5.75 -4.26
C MET A 193 3.96 4.85 -3.82
N VAL A 194 4.02 4.54 -2.53
CA VAL A 194 5.02 3.64 -1.93
C VAL A 194 4.29 2.46 -1.31
N ALA A 195 4.85 1.25 -1.45
CA ALA A 195 4.25 0.03 -0.91
C ALA A 195 5.22 -0.66 0.06
N GLU A 196 6.13 -1.50 -0.44
CA GLU A 196 6.98 -2.36 0.40
C GLU A 196 7.83 -1.60 1.43
N GLU A 197 8.30 -0.39 1.11
CA GLU A 197 9.13 0.37 2.07
C GLU A 197 8.33 0.85 3.27
N LEU A 198 7.02 1.15 3.12
CA LEU A 198 6.17 1.50 4.26
C LEU A 198 6.00 0.34 5.24
N LEU A 199 6.13 -0.91 4.76
CA LEU A 199 6.15 -2.09 5.64
C LEU A 199 7.43 -2.15 6.47
N ARG A 200 8.55 -1.57 5.99
CA ARG A 200 9.81 -1.51 6.74
C ARG A 200 9.88 -0.28 7.64
N ASP A 201 9.29 0.79 7.16
CA ASP A 201 9.45 2.13 7.71
C ASP A 201 8.17 2.99 7.54
N PRO A 202 7.18 2.85 8.44
CA PRO A 202 5.90 3.57 8.35
C PRO A 202 6.03 5.09 8.41
N ALA A 203 7.10 5.59 9.05
CA ALA A 203 7.36 7.01 9.18
C ALA A 203 8.08 7.61 7.96
N LEU A 204 8.23 6.84 6.86
CA LEU A 204 8.93 7.26 5.64
C LEU A 204 8.48 8.65 5.16
N PHE A 205 7.16 8.88 5.06
CA PHE A 205 6.63 10.15 4.60
C PHE A 205 6.76 11.29 5.62
N ALA A 206 6.65 11.00 6.91
CA ALA A 206 6.92 12.00 7.95
C ALA A 206 8.36 12.53 7.83
N ARG A 207 9.33 11.67 7.51
CA ARG A 207 10.72 12.08 7.22
C ARG A 207 10.88 12.82 5.91
N ALA A 208 10.18 12.40 4.86
CA ALA A 208 10.27 13.05 3.57
C ALA A 208 9.69 14.48 3.61
N GLY A 209 8.58 14.68 4.35
CA GLY A 209 7.92 15.98 4.54
C GLY A 209 8.57 16.89 5.58
N ALA A 210 9.09 16.36 6.70
CA ALA A 210 9.72 17.17 7.76
C ALA A 210 10.97 17.94 7.30
N ARG A 211 11.56 17.58 6.16
CA ARG A 211 12.64 18.35 5.53
C ARG A 211 12.18 19.59 4.78
N ALA A 212 10.88 19.69 4.46
CA ALA A 212 10.31 20.84 3.78
C ALA A 212 9.80 21.90 4.78
N ASP A 213 9.22 21.49 5.92
CA ASP A 213 8.37 22.39 6.71
C ASP A 213 8.79 22.59 8.18
N GLY A 214 9.83 21.91 8.66
CA GLY A 214 10.36 22.11 10.02
C GLY A 214 9.62 21.37 11.14
N GLU A 215 10.40 20.70 11.98
CA GLU A 215 10.16 20.37 13.40
C GLU A 215 8.93 19.52 13.82
N ALA A 216 8.70 18.38 13.14
CA ALA A 216 8.38 17.19 13.93
C ALA A 216 9.67 16.38 14.08
N GLU A 217 10.11 16.13 15.32
CA GLU A 217 11.16 15.15 15.58
C GLU A 217 10.68 13.79 15.07
N VAL A 218 11.17 13.41 13.90
CA VAL A 218 10.94 12.14 13.21
C VAL A 218 10.89 10.90 14.14
N PRO A 219 11.74 10.79 15.19
CA PRO A 219 11.64 9.72 16.17
C PRO A 219 10.28 9.66 16.90
N GLN A 220 9.68 10.80 17.23
CA GLN A 220 8.40 10.87 17.95
C GLN A 220 7.24 10.35 17.08
N ARG A 221 7.09 10.86 15.84
CA ARG A 221 6.02 10.40 14.94
C ARG A 221 6.13 8.91 14.60
N GLY A 222 7.36 8.40 14.47
CA GLY A 222 7.58 6.97 14.24
C GLY A 222 7.10 6.11 15.39
N VAL A 223 7.34 6.52 16.63
CA VAL A 223 6.83 5.84 17.82
C VAL A 223 5.31 5.90 17.90
N GLU A 224 4.71 7.07 17.66
CA GLU A 224 3.25 7.25 17.65
C GLU A 224 2.57 6.30 16.65
N LEU A 225 3.12 6.16 15.44
CA LEU A 225 2.58 5.26 14.42
C LEU A 225 2.64 3.79 14.86
N VAL A 226 3.75 3.39 15.50
CA VAL A 226 3.88 2.03 16.04
C VAL A 226 2.86 1.78 17.15
N GLU A 227 2.65 2.75 18.04
CA GLU A 227 1.66 2.66 19.12
C GLU A 227 0.21 2.67 18.62
N GLU A 228 -0.09 3.52 17.64
CA GLU A 228 -1.36 3.53 16.93
C GLU A 228 -1.64 2.15 16.34
N TYR A 229 -0.66 1.59 15.63
CA TYR A 229 -0.77 0.26 15.03
C TYR A 229 -1.00 -0.85 16.07
N CYS A 230 -0.25 -0.87 17.18
CA CYS A 230 -0.46 -1.84 18.26
C CYS A 230 -1.88 -1.73 18.83
N ARG A 231 -2.39 -0.51 19.06
CA ARG A 231 -3.78 -0.29 19.51
C ARG A 231 -4.81 -0.78 18.49
N VAL A 232 -4.57 -0.57 17.19
CA VAL A 232 -5.43 -1.13 16.12
C VAL A 232 -5.49 -2.64 16.25
N CYS A 233 -4.34 -3.30 16.39
CA CYS A 233 -4.28 -4.76 16.52
C CYS A 233 -5.07 -5.28 17.72
N GLU A 234 -4.91 -4.65 18.88
CA GLU A 234 -5.67 -4.99 20.09
C GLU A 234 -7.18 -4.80 19.89
N SER A 235 -7.59 -3.68 19.28
CA SER A 235 -9.00 -3.42 18.95
C SER A 235 -9.57 -4.46 17.97
N CYS A 236 -8.70 -5.04 17.14
CA CYS A 236 -8.99 -6.15 16.24
C CYS A 236 -8.93 -7.52 16.92
N GLY A 237 -8.71 -7.60 18.24
CA GLY A 237 -8.59 -8.86 18.96
C GLY A 237 -7.34 -9.66 18.60
N LEU A 238 -6.36 -9.04 17.92
CA LEU A 238 -5.08 -9.66 17.62
C LEU A 238 -4.23 -9.59 18.89
N LYS A 239 -3.69 -10.74 19.30
CA LYS A 239 -2.79 -10.81 20.45
C LYS A 239 -1.40 -10.34 20.02
N LEU A 240 -0.87 -9.33 20.72
CA LEU A 240 0.54 -8.96 20.61
C LEU A 240 1.38 -10.13 21.13
N ASP A 241 2.27 -10.65 20.29
CA ASP A 241 3.20 -11.72 20.65
C ASP A 241 4.36 -11.13 21.45
N ASP A 242 4.60 -11.69 22.64
CA ASP A 242 5.63 -11.25 23.58
C ASP A 242 7.06 -11.61 23.14
N GLY A 243 7.19 -12.41 22.06
CA GLY A 243 8.46 -12.88 21.53
C GLY A 243 9.00 -14.13 22.26
N SER A 244 8.16 -14.81 23.05
CA SER A 244 8.51 -16.11 23.64
C SER A 244 8.74 -17.17 22.56
N ARG A 245 9.62 -18.15 22.84
CA ARG A 245 10.23 -19.07 21.85
C ARG A 245 9.27 -19.91 20.98
N ASN A 246 7.97 -19.85 21.21
CA ASN A 246 6.96 -20.50 20.37
C ASN A 246 6.67 -19.75 19.05
N GLY A 247 7.08 -18.48 18.90
CA GLY A 247 6.90 -17.71 17.65
C GLY A 247 7.89 -18.05 16.51
N LYS A 248 8.84 -18.98 16.72
CA LYS A 248 9.83 -19.38 15.69
C LYS A 248 9.31 -20.41 14.69
N ASN A 249 8.27 -21.14 15.03
CA ASN A 249 7.54 -21.99 14.11
C ASN A 249 6.25 -21.26 13.83
N GLY A 250 6.13 -20.62 12.67
CA GLY A 250 4.95 -19.86 12.24
C GLY A 250 3.71 -20.74 12.08
N ASN A 251 3.21 -21.27 13.20
CA ASN A 251 2.02 -22.09 13.27
C ASN A 251 1.19 -21.66 14.48
N GLN A 252 0.02 -21.13 14.14
CA GLN A 252 -1.19 -21.01 14.95
C GLN A 252 -1.28 -19.81 15.90
N ILE A 253 -1.52 -18.63 15.32
CA ILE A 253 -2.78 -17.97 15.66
C ILE A 253 -3.82 -18.71 14.79
N ARG A 254 -4.51 -19.71 15.35
CA ARG A 254 -5.74 -20.23 14.73
C ARG A 254 -6.89 -19.48 15.39
N GLY A 255 -7.18 -18.28 14.88
CA GLY A 255 -8.54 -17.77 14.94
C GLY A 255 -9.40 -18.73 14.13
N ALA A 256 -10.57 -19.12 14.65
CA ALA A 256 -11.50 -19.95 13.91
C ALA A 256 -12.08 -19.13 12.75
N ALA A 257 -11.46 -19.18 11.57
CA ALA A 257 -11.95 -18.40 10.43
C ALA A 257 -11.69 -19.03 9.08
N GLY A 258 -12.69 -18.86 8.22
CA GLY A 258 -12.72 -19.33 6.85
C GLY A 258 -11.75 -18.59 5.94
N GLU A 259 -11.57 -19.17 4.75
CA GLU A 259 -10.69 -18.74 3.67
C GLU A 259 -10.85 -17.22 3.39
N GLY A 260 -9.88 -16.42 3.83
CA GLY A 260 -9.90 -14.95 3.71
C GLY A 260 -9.16 -14.20 4.82
N GLU A 261 -9.00 -14.79 6.01
CA GLU A 261 -8.29 -14.17 7.15
C GLU A 261 -6.75 -14.27 7.10
N GLU A 262 -6.19 -15.10 6.21
CA GLU A 262 -4.74 -15.37 6.16
C GLU A 262 -3.88 -14.14 5.84
N ASP A 263 -4.35 -13.19 5.02
CA ASP A 263 -3.53 -12.03 4.62
C ASP A 263 -3.48 -10.96 5.73
N PHE A 264 -4.58 -10.71 6.43
CA PHE A 264 -4.57 -9.78 7.57
C PHE A 264 -3.80 -10.36 8.75
N GLU A 265 -3.93 -11.67 9.03
CA GLU A 265 -3.07 -12.35 10.00
C GLU A 265 -1.59 -12.27 9.59
N ARG A 266 -1.25 -12.42 8.30
CA ARG A 266 0.14 -12.34 7.84
C ARG A 266 0.75 -10.94 7.95
N PHE A 267 0.00 -9.88 7.64
CA PHE A 267 0.46 -8.49 7.79
C PHE A 267 0.43 -8.03 9.23
N SER A 268 -0.54 -8.48 10.04
CA SER A 268 -0.56 -8.20 11.46
C SER A 268 0.55 -8.92 12.21
N VAL A 269 0.89 -10.17 11.88
CA VAL A 269 2.08 -10.87 12.42
C VAL A 269 3.38 -10.08 12.20
N TRP A 270 3.45 -9.27 11.14
CA TRP A 270 4.57 -8.37 10.90
C TRP A 270 4.69 -7.24 11.91
N TRP A 271 3.65 -6.91 12.67
CA TRP A 271 3.62 -5.73 13.53
C TRP A 271 3.07 -6.01 14.95
N THR A 272 2.44 -7.16 15.15
CA THR A 272 2.05 -7.70 16.46
C THR A 272 3.17 -8.51 17.09
N ASN A 273 4.24 -8.83 16.34
CA ASN A 273 5.41 -9.54 16.85
C ASN A 273 6.45 -8.57 17.45
N ALA A 274 6.85 -8.83 18.69
CA ALA A 274 7.88 -8.04 19.39
C ALA A 274 9.20 -7.90 18.62
N GLU A 275 9.65 -8.92 17.87
CA GLU A 275 10.89 -8.84 17.07
C GLU A 275 10.74 -7.91 15.87
N SER A 276 9.57 -7.87 15.24
CA SER A 276 9.30 -6.94 14.15
C SER A 276 9.17 -5.50 14.64
N VAL A 277 8.44 -5.26 15.74
CA VAL A 277 8.39 -3.95 16.43
C VAL A 277 9.80 -3.46 16.78
N LYS A 278 10.63 -4.34 17.37
CA LYS A 278 12.05 -4.05 17.63
C LYS A 278 12.81 -3.76 16.33
N GLY A 279 12.50 -4.45 15.23
CA GLY A 279 13.06 -4.20 13.91
C GLY A 279 12.75 -2.81 13.37
N HIS A 280 11.49 -2.38 13.42
CA HIS A 280 11.05 -1.05 12.99
C HIS A 280 11.69 0.04 13.83
N LEU A 281 11.66 -0.10 15.16
CA LEU A 281 12.32 0.84 16.07
C LEU A 281 13.84 0.89 15.81
N LYS A 282 14.51 -0.26 15.57
CA LYS A 282 15.94 -0.27 15.18
C LYS A 282 16.21 0.42 13.86
N ASN A 283 15.34 0.27 12.86
CA ASN A 283 15.50 0.97 11.58
C ASN A 283 15.43 2.48 11.82
N MET A 284 14.49 2.94 12.64
CA MET A 284 14.40 4.36 13.04
C MET A 284 15.68 4.84 13.76
N LEU A 285 16.34 4.01 14.57
CA LEU A 285 17.65 4.32 15.17
C LEU A 285 18.76 4.47 14.12
N SER A 286 18.85 3.52 13.19
CA SER A 286 19.94 3.44 12.21
C SER A 286 19.94 4.59 11.21
N LEU A 287 18.78 5.18 10.94
CA LEU A 287 18.62 6.31 10.03
C LEU A 287 18.96 7.67 10.68
N GLY A 288 19.06 7.73 12.01
CA GLY A 288 19.47 8.92 12.77
C GLY A 288 20.99 9.08 12.91
N THR A 289 21.78 8.07 12.58
CA THR A 289 23.25 8.11 12.71
C THR A 289 23.92 8.41 11.37
N LYS A 290 23.91 9.68 10.94
CA LYS A 290 24.93 10.14 9.97
C LYS A 290 26.27 10.21 10.71
N GLY A 291 27.08 9.17 10.57
CA GLY A 291 28.41 9.11 11.17
C GLY A 291 28.70 7.73 11.69
N GLY A 292 29.50 6.98 10.94
CA GLY A 292 29.94 5.63 11.28
C GLY A 292 30.77 5.59 12.56
N SER A 293 30.11 5.56 13.72
CA SER A 293 30.71 4.94 14.89
C SER A 293 30.18 3.52 15.00
N LYS A 294 31.09 2.54 14.97
CA LYS A 294 30.87 1.21 15.53
C LYS A 294 30.67 1.39 17.04
N GLY A 295 29.48 1.80 17.46
CA GLY A 295 29.15 2.07 18.85
C GLY A 295 27.70 2.53 18.90
N ASP A 296 26.76 1.61 18.98
CA ASP A 296 26.21 1.37 20.31
C ASP A 296 25.72 -0.08 20.49
N LEU A 297 26.59 -0.92 21.06
CA LEU A 297 26.22 -2.27 21.53
C LEU A 297 25.11 -2.24 22.59
N THR A 298 24.84 -1.10 23.24
CA THR A 298 23.75 -0.97 24.21
C THR A 298 22.40 -0.94 23.54
N SER A 299 22.22 -0.27 22.39
CA SER A 299 20.95 -0.29 21.64
C SER A 299 20.51 -1.73 21.28
N ARG A 300 21.41 -2.54 20.72
CA ARG A 300 21.15 -3.96 20.42
C ARG A 300 20.83 -4.78 21.67
N ARG A 301 21.44 -4.46 22.83
CA ARG A 301 21.19 -5.16 24.10
C ARG A 301 19.89 -4.71 24.77
N THR A 302 19.55 -3.43 24.74
CA THR A 302 18.35 -2.84 25.36
C THR A 302 17.09 -3.38 24.71
N PHE A 303 16.99 -3.34 23.38
CA PHE A 303 15.82 -3.89 22.67
C PHE A 303 15.76 -5.41 22.72
N LYS A 304 16.91 -6.10 22.83
CA LYS A 304 16.93 -7.57 22.99
C LYS A 304 16.41 -8.02 24.35
N LYS A 305 16.51 -7.18 25.39
CA LYS A 305 16.00 -7.43 26.74
C LYS A 305 14.57 -6.96 26.97
N ALA A 306 14.00 -6.17 26.04
CA ALA A 306 12.61 -5.75 26.14
C ALA A 306 11.67 -6.95 25.95
N GLU A 307 10.78 -7.16 26.93
CA GLU A 307 9.71 -8.14 26.89
C GLU A 307 8.51 -7.51 26.15
N GLY A 308 8.03 -8.18 25.10
CA GLY A 308 6.91 -7.70 24.29
C GLY A 308 7.13 -6.39 23.51
N ALA A 309 6.09 -6.00 22.78
CA ALA A 309 6.05 -4.76 21.99
C ALA A 309 6.11 -3.51 22.89
N ASP A 310 5.36 -3.50 23.99
CA ASP A 310 5.30 -2.38 24.94
C ASP A 310 6.66 -2.10 25.61
N GLY A 311 7.37 -3.15 26.00
CA GLY A 311 8.72 -3.02 26.56
C GLY A 311 9.68 -2.40 25.55
N ALA A 312 9.54 -2.73 24.26
CA ALA A 312 10.37 -2.19 23.20
C ALA A 312 10.06 -0.71 22.94
N ILE A 313 8.77 -0.34 22.89
CA ILE A 313 8.30 1.04 22.74
C ILE A 313 8.78 1.90 23.92
N HIS A 314 8.60 1.41 25.16
CA HIS A 314 9.05 2.10 26.36
C HIS A 314 10.58 2.31 26.38
N ALA A 315 11.34 1.29 25.99
CA ALA A 315 12.79 1.40 25.87
C ALA A 315 13.21 2.45 24.83
N PHE A 316 12.50 2.54 23.69
CA PHE A 316 12.77 3.54 22.66
C PHE A 316 12.48 4.96 23.15
N ARG A 317 11.31 5.19 23.77
CA ARG A 317 10.95 6.50 24.34
C ARG A 317 11.99 7.02 25.32
N ARG A 318 12.42 6.16 26.26
CA ARG A 318 13.48 6.52 27.24
C ARG A 318 14.80 6.90 26.56
N ARG A 319 15.16 6.26 25.44
CA ARG A 319 16.42 6.52 24.75
C ARG A 319 16.49 7.89 24.07
N PHE A 320 15.33 8.41 23.65
CA PHE A 320 15.22 9.70 22.96
C PHE A 320 14.56 10.79 23.79
N SER A 321 14.29 10.53 25.07
CA SER A 321 13.57 11.48 25.93
C SER A 321 12.22 11.91 25.33
N ILE A 322 11.56 11.01 24.59
CA ILE A 322 10.22 11.27 24.03
C ILE A 322 9.22 11.13 25.18
N ASN A 323 8.56 12.25 25.54
CA ASN A 323 7.55 12.27 26.59
C ASN A 323 6.30 11.46 26.18
N LYS A 324 5.59 10.91 27.18
CA LYS A 324 4.33 10.18 26.99
C LYS A 324 3.19 11.10 26.57
#